data_AF-A0A7X6PUF3-F1
#
_entry.id   AF-A0A7X6PUF3-F1
#
_cell.length_a   1.000
_cell.length_b   1.000
_cell.length_c   1.000
_cell.angle_alpha   90.00
_cell.angle_beta   90.00
_cell.angle_gamma   90.00
#
_symmetry.space_group_name_H-M   'P 1'
#
loop_
_entity.id
_entity.type
_entity.pdbx_description
1 polymer ?
#
loop_
_entity_poly.entity_id
_entity_poly.type
_entity_poly.pdbx_seq_one_letter_code
_entity_poly.pdbx_strand_id
1 'polypeptide(L)'
;MDDKLNELKIWIQQWFESQAAGIDCLIPKMWEAIGQIVNELESDLPPLISISAEQVQLLVTDDETGRSFHRSIPLDYLETSNGITLAGETYAAQPTQIVFLTEFALGKLVELQGQDGDHDHDHYHDHHD
;
A
#
# COMPACT_ATOMS: atom_id res chain seq x y z
N MET A 1 -10.17 -25.89 -12.09
CA MET A 1 -9.81 -24.46 -11.84
C MET A 1 -8.57 -24.12 -12.64
N ASP A 2 -7.56 -24.99 -12.60
CA ASP A 2 -6.32 -24.88 -13.38
C ASP A 2 -6.53 -24.75 -14.90
N ASP A 3 -7.52 -25.44 -15.48
CA ASP A 3 -7.81 -25.34 -16.92
C ASP A 3 -8.21 -23.92 -17.35
N LYS A 4 -9.08 -23.26 -16.58
CA LYS A 4 -9.50 -21.87 -16.85
C LYS A 4 -8.35 -20.88 -16.65
N LEU A 5 -7.47 -21.14 -15.70
CA LEU A 5 -6.28 -20.31 -15.47
C LEU A 5 -5.30 -20.44 -16.64
N ASN A 6 -5.14 -21.66 -17.18
CA ASN A 6 -4.33 -21.90 -18.36
C ASN A 6 -4.93 -21.26 -19.62
N GLU A 7 -6.24 -21.33 -19.81
CA GLU A 7 -6.95 -20.64 -20.89
C GLU A 7 -6.73 -19.13 -20.83
N LEU A 8 -6.89 -18.53 -19.64
CA LEU A 8 -6.63 -17.10 -19.42
C LEU A 8 -5.18 -16.74 -19.75
N LYS A 9 -4.22 -17.54 -19.30
CA LYS A 9 -2.79 -17.31 -19.58
C LYS A 9 -2.51 -17.31 -21.08
N ILE A 10 -3.04 -18.29 -21.81
CA ILE A 10 -2.88 -18.38 -23.27
C ILE A 10 -3.50 -17.17 -23.95
N TRP A 11 -4.71 -16.77 -23.54
CA TRP A 11 -5.38 -15.61 -24.09
C TRP A 11 -4.59 -14.32 -23.87
N ILE A 12 -4.06 -14.10 -22.67
CA ILE A 12 -3.22 -12.93 -22.35
C ILE A 12 -1.96 -12.91 -23.23
N GLN A 13 -1.29 -14.06 -23.40
CA GLN A 13 -0.09 -14.16 -24.25
C GLN A 13 -0.39 -13.78 -25.71
N GLN A 14 -1.47 -14.32 -26.27
CA GLN A 14 -1.90 -14.00 -27.63
C GLN A 14 -2.28 -12.52 -27.78
N TRP A 15 -2.92 -11.95 -26.76
CA TRP A 15 -3.26 -10.53 -26.77
C TRP A 15 -1.99 -9.67 -26.86
N PHE A 16 -0.95 -9.96 -26.06
CA PHE A 16 0.33 -9.24 -26.15
C PHE A 16 0.99 -9.38 -27.53
N GLU A 17 1.03 -10.58 -28.10
CA GLU A 17 1.60 -10.83 -29.42
C GLU A 17 0.85 -10.09 -30.55
N SER A 18 -0.44 -9.80 -30.35
CA SER A 18 -1.28 -9.07 -31.32
C SER A 18 -1.10 -7.55 -31.29
N GLN A 19 -0.43 -6.99 -30.27
CA GLN A 19 -0.25 -5.55 -30.15
C GLN A 19 0.95 -5.05 -30.97
N ALA A 20 0.76 -3.94 -31.68
CA ALA A 20 1.85 -3.23 -32.36
C ALA A 20 2.72 -2.39 -31.41
N ALA A 21 2.25 -2.16 -30.18
CA ALA A 21 2.97 -1.41 -29.15
C ALA A 21 4.02 -2.31 -28.46
N GLY A 22 5.12 -1.70 -27.99
CA GLY A 22 6.15 -2.43 -27.24
C GLY A 22 5.61 -3.01 -25.92
N ILE A 23 6.09 -4.19 -25.55
CA ILE A 23 5.69 -4.93 -24.32
C ILE A 23 5.83 -4.05 -23.07
N ASP A 24 6.86 -3.20 -23.04
CA ASP A 24 7.22 -2.30 -21.95
C ASP A 24 6.08 -1.35 -21.53
N CYS A 25 5.22 -0.91 -22.47
CA CYS A 25 4.08 -0.04 -22.14
C CYS A 25 2.76 -0.80 -21.97
N LEU A 26 2.70 -2.07 -22.34
CA LEU A 26 1.48 -2.89 -22.27
C LEU A 26 1.32 -3.57 -20.91
N ILE A 27 2.42 -4.02 -20.30
CA ILE A 27 2.38 -4.67 -18.98
C ILE A 27 1.79 -3.74 -17.89
N PRO A 28 2.24 -2.47 -17.74
CA PRO A 28 1.68 -1.58 -16.73
C PRO A 28 0.17 -1.34 -16.94
N LYS A 29 -0.26 -1.15 -18.20
CA LYS A 29 -1.68 -0.94 -18.54
C LYS A 29 -2.54 -2.16 -18.25
N MET A 30 -2.05 -3.35 -18.57
CA MET A 30 -2.75 -4.60 -18.24
C MET A 30 -2.89 -4.73 -16.72
N TRP A 31 -1.83 -4.45 -15.97
CA TRP A 31 -1.86 -4.53 -14.51
C TRP A 31 -2.81 -3.51 -13.90
N GLU A 32 -2.86 -2.29 -14.44
CA GLU A 32 -3.83 -1.26 -14.05
C GLU A 32 -5.28 -1.74 -14.24
N ALA A 33 -5.59 -2.37 -15.38
CA ALA A 33 -6.91 -2.94 -15.63
C ALA A 33 -7.26 -4.07 -14.66
N ILE A 34 -6.30 -4.95 -14.34
CA ILE A 34 -6.50 -5.99 -13.31
C ILE A 34 -6.75 -5.35 -11.95
N GLY A 35 -6.00 -4.31 -11.59
CA GLY A 35 -6.18 -3.57 -10.34
C GLY A 35 -7.58 -2.95 -10.22
N GLN A 36 -8.12 -2.40 -11.31
CA GLN A 36 -9.49 -1.88 -11.35
C GLN A 36 -10.52 -2.97 -11.05
N ILE A 37 -10.39 -4.14 -11.69
CA ILE A 37 -11.28 -5.28 -11.44
C ILE A 37 -11.20 -5.74 -9.98
N VAL A 38 -9.98 -5.83 -9.41
CA VAL A 38 -9.80 -6.22 -8.02
C VAL A 38 -10.46 -5.21 -7.08
N ASN A 39 -10.28 -3.92 -7.32
CA ASN A 39 -10.89 -2.86 -6.51
C ASN A 39 -12.42 -2.88 -6.59
N GLU A 40 -12.99 -3.14 -7.76
CA GLU A 40 -14.44 -3.28 -7.94
C GLU A 40 -14.97 -4.47 -7.12
N LEU A 41 -14.30 -5.63 -7.20
CA LEU A 41 -14.68 -6.82 -6.43
C LEU A 41 -14.56 -6.60 -4.92
N GLU A 42 -13.53 -5.88 -4.46
CA GLU A 42 -13.33 -5.55 -3.05
C GLU A 42 -14.36 -4.52 -2.55
N SER A 43 -14.80 -3.60 -3.41
CA SER A 43 -15.76 -2.54 -3.04
C SER A 43 -17.14 -3.07 -2.62
N ASP A 44 -17.49 -4.28 -3.07
CA ASP A 44 -18.72 -4.97 -2.69
C ASP A 44 -18.61 -5.68 -1.32
N LEU A 45 -17.42 -5.71 -0.71
CA LEU A 45 -17.16 -6.37 0.57
C LEU A 45 -17.19 -5.36 1.75
N PRO A 46 -17.47 -5.83 2.98
CA PRO A 46 -17.38 -4.98 4.17
C PRO A 46 -15.97 -4.41 4.36
N PRO A 47 -15.83 -3.13 4.75
CA PRO A 47 -14.52 -2.52 4.90
C PRO A 47 -13.70 -3.20 6.00
N LEU A 48 -12.41 -3.43 5.72
CA LEU A 48 -11.47 -3.95 6.69
C LEU A 48 -10.93 -2.84 7.59
N ILE A 49 -10.67 -3.19 8.86
CA ILE A 49 -10.03 -2.28 9.82
C ILE A 49 -8.50 -2.31 9.64
N SER A 50 -7.96 -3.43 9.17
CA SER A 50 -6.55 -3.64 8.91
C SER A 50 -6.32 -4.68 7.81
N ILE A 51 -5.25 -4.51 7.06
CA ILE A 51 -4.75 -5.49 6.07
C ILE A 51 -3.36 -5.93 6.54
N SER A 52 -3.09 -7.24 6.54
CA SER A 52 -1.78 -7.77 6.88
C SER A 52 -1.35 -8.89 5.94
N ALA A 53 -0.04 -9.00 5.69
CA ALA A 53 0.56 -10.05 4.88
C ALA A 53 2.03 -10.27 5.25
N GLU A 54 2.54 -11.49 5.12
CA GLU A 54 3.97 -11.82 5.28
C GLU A 54 4.72 -11.83 3.93
N GLN A 55 3.97 -11.64 2.85
CA GLN A 55 4.49 -11.65 1.49
C GLN A 55 3.65 -10.72 0.61
N VAL A 56 4.33 -9.90 -0.18
CA VAL A 56 3.69 -8.99 -1.14
C VAL A 56 4.14 -9.29 -2.57
N GLN A 57 3.30 -8.90 -3.53
CA GLN A 57 3.62 -8.94 -4.95
C GLN A 57 3.82 -7.51 -5.45
N LEU A 58 4.94 -7.25 -6.12
CA LEU A 58 5.27 -5.95 -6.70
C LEU A 58 5.42 -6.07 -8.22
N LEU A 59 4.84 -5.11 -8.94
CA LEU A 59 5.18 -4.82 -10.32
C LEU A 59 6.09 -3.58 -10.34
N VAL A 60 7.33 -3.76 -10.76
CA VAL A 60 8.34 -2.70 -10.83
C VAL A 60 8.61 -2.37 -12.29
N THR A 61 8.41 -1.11 -12.68
CA THR A 61 8.82 -0.61 -13.99
C THR A 61 10.09 0.18 -13.83
N ASP A 62 11.13 -0.18 -14.59
CA ASP A 62 12.39 0.55 -14.65
C ASP A 62 12.22 1.78 -15.54
N ASP A 63 12.49 2.98 -15.00
CA ASP A 63 12.34 4.25 -15.71
C ASP A 63 13.36 4.44 -16.84
N GLU A 64 14.55 3.86 -16.73
CA GLU A 64 15.60 3.97 -17.76
C GLU A 64 15.31 3.05 -18.94
N THR A 65 14.89 1.81 -18.66
CA THR A 65 14.69 0.79 -19.71
C THR A 65 13.25 0.61 -20.16
N GLY A 66 12.28 1.12 -19.38
CA GLY A 66 10.84 0.91 -19.57
C GLY A 66 10.36 -0.50 -19.22
N ARG A 67 11.27 -1.42 -18.84
CA ARG A 67 10.94 -2.84 -18.65
C ARG A 67 10.22 -3.04 -17.32
N SER A 68 9.18 -3.88 -17.35
CA SER A 68 8.43 -4.25 -16.15
C SER A 68 8.88 -5.62 -15.58
N PHE A 69 8.90 -5.71 -14.26
CA PHE A 69 9.36 -6.87 -13.50
C PHE A 69 8.36 -7.24 -12.40
N HIS A 70 7.95 -8.50 -12.35
CA HIS A 70 7.19 -9.03 -11.22
C HIS A 70 8.15 -9.54 -10.13
N ARG A 71 7.88 -9.20 -8.87
CA ARG A 71 8.66 -9.62 -7.70
C ARG A 71 7.73 -10.07 -6.58
N SER A 72 8.06 -11.22 -6.01
CA SER A 72 7.47 -11.69 -4.78
C SER A 72 8.47 -11.43 -3.66
N ILE A 73 8.10 -10.60 -2.68
CA ILE A 73 9.00 -10.19 -1.61
C ILE A 73 8.45 -10.67 -0.27
N PRO A 74 9.22 -11.45 0.53
CA PRO A 74 8.88 -11.70 1.91
C PRO A 74 9.09 -10.42 2.72
N LEU A 75 7.99 -9.85 3.23
CA LEU A 75 7.99 -8.69 4.12
C LEU A 75 6.69 -8.65 4.91
N ASP A 76 6.78 -8.20 6.15
CA ASP A 76 5.63 -8.01 7.01
C ASP A 76 4.94 -6.69 6.65
N TYR A 77 3.82 -6.79 5.95
CA TYR A 77 2.94 -5.69 5.60
C TYR A 77 1.86 -5.54 6.66
N LEU A 78 1.66 -4.32 7.16
CA LEU A 78 0.52 -3.95 7.99
C LEU A 78 -0.02 -2.60 7.54
N GLU A 79 -1.29 -2.56 7.18
CA GLU A 79 -2.02 -1.34 6.88
C GLU A 79 -3.18 -1.18 7.86
N THR A 80 -3.33 0.04 8.36
CA THR A 80 -4.42 0.48 9.25
C THR A 80 -4.83 1.90 8.88
N SER A 81 -5.83 2.45 9.56
CA SER A 81 -6.20 3.87 9.42
C SER A 81 -5.07 4.86 9.78
N ASN A 82 -4.06 4.42 10.52
CA ASN A 82 -2.89 5.25 10.86
C ASN A 82 -1.82 5.26 9.76
N GLY A 83 -1.88 4.33 8.81
CA GLY A 83 -0.92 4.22 7.71
C GLY A 83 -0.39 2.79 7.50
N ILE A 84 0.74 2.71 6.81
CA ILE A 84 1.36 1.47 6.33
C ILE A 84 2.70 1.25 7.03
N THR A 85 2.92 0.04 7.52
CA THR A 85 4.22 -0.44 8.00
C THR A 85 4.70 -1.58 7.13
N LEU A 86 5.94 -1.47 6.65
CA LEU A 86 6.67 -2.52 5.95
C LEU A 86 7.84 -2.95 6.83
N ALA A 87 7.83 -4.17 7.34
CA ALA A 87 8.86 -4.69 8.23
C ALA A 87 9.56 -5.93 7.66
N GLY A 88 10.79 -6.16 8.11
CA GLY A 88 11.60 -7.29 7.72
C GLY A 88 12.97 -7.23 8.40
N GLU A 89 13.96 -7.86 7.79
CA GLU A 89 15.33 -7.91 8.31
C GLU A 89 16.33 -7.34 7.30
N THR A 90 17.35 -6.67 7.83
CA THR A 90 18.53 -6.30 7.03
C THR A 90 19.41 -7.53 6.77
N TYR A 91 20.40 -7.39 5.88
CA TYR A 91 21.41 -8.44 5.66
C TYR A 91 22.14 -8.88 6.93
N ALA A 92 22.23 -8.01 7.94
CA ALA A 92 22.84 -8.31 9.24
C ALA A 92 21.87 -8.99 10.23
N ALA A 93 20.71 -9.48 9.76
CA ALA A 93 19.62 -10.05 10.57
C ALA A 93 19.11 -9.09 11.65
N GLN A 94 19.18 -7.78 11.39
CA GLN A 94 18.60 -6.78 12.27
C GLN A 94 17.19 -6.43 11.80
N PRO A 95 16.18 -6.42 12.68
CA PRO A 95 14.84 -5.95 12.34
C PRO A 95 14.89 -4.52 11.80
N THR A 96 14.16 -4.27 10.71
CA THR A 96 14.02 -2.95 10.10
C THR A 96 12.57 -2.73 9.70
N GLN A 97 12.14 -1.47 9.73
CA GLN A 97 10.81 -1.08 9.29
C GLN A 97 10.83 0.25 8.54
N ILE A 98 9.94 0.37 7.57
CA ILE A 98 9.59 1.62 6.91
C ILE A 98 8.13 1.90 7.25
N VAL A 99 7.85 3.07 7.80
CA VAL A 99 6.52 3.47 8.25
C VAL A 99 6.07 4.69 7.46
N PHE A 100 4.91 4.58 6.82
CA PHE A 100 4.20 5.68 6.17
C PHE A 100 2.99 6.02 7.01
N LEU A 101 2.91 7.26 7.49
CA LEU A 101 1.82 7.72 8.35
C LEU A 101 0.81 8.53 7.55
N THR A 102 -0.48 8.36 7.87
CA THR A 102 -1.54 9.23 7.35
C THR A 102 -1.47 10.59 8.04
N GLU A 103 -2.06 11.62 7.42
CA GLU A 103 -2.19 12.96 8.04
C GLU A 103 -2.87 12.88 9.42
N PHE A 104 -3.86 11.99 9.56
CA PHE A 104 -4.54 11.73 10.82
C PHE A 104 -3.59 11.21 11.92
N ALA A 105 -2.74 10.25 11.60
CA ALA A 105 -1.75 9.73 12.54
C ALA A 105 -0.69 10.78 12.91
N LEU A 106 -0.27 11.59 11.94
CA LEU A 106 0.65 12.70 12.20
C LEU A 106 0.03 13.74 13.14
N GLY A 107 -1.24 14.11 12.93
CA GLY A 107 -1.96 15.04 13.80
C GLY A 107 -1.97 14.57 15.26
N LYS A 108 -2.28 13.29 15.50
CA LYS A 108 -2.23 12.69 16.85
C LYS A 108 -0.84 12.76 17.49
N LEU A 109 0.23 12.59 16.72
CA LEU A 109 1.59 12.68 17.27
C LEU A 109 1.92 14.11 17.71
N VAL A 110 1.46 15.13 16.97
CA VAL A 110 1.65 16.54 17.32
C VAL A 110 0.86 16.90 18.60
N GLU A 111 -0.39 16.46 18.71
CA GLU A 111 -1.20 16.62 19.93
C GLU A 111 -0.52 15.98 21.14
N LEU A 112 0.01 14.76 21.00
CA LEU A 112 0.72 14.05 22.07
C LEU A 112 2.06 14.69 22.44
N GLN A 113 2.69 15.44 21.53
CA GLN A 113 3.90 16.22 21.81
C GLN A 113 3.62 17.52 22.56
N GLY A 114 2.35 17.83 22.88
CA GLY A 114 1.98 18.99 23.67
C GLY A 114 2.16 20.30 22.92
N GLN A 115 2.11 20.27 21.59
CA GLN A 115 2.15 21.48 20.76
C GLN A 115 0.75 22.03 20.47
N ASP A 116 -0.21 21.74 21.34
CA ASP A 116 -1.38 22.57 21.50
C ASP A 116 -0.93 23.76 22.35
N GLY A 117 -0.86 24.93 21.71
CA GLY A 117 -0.44 26.16 22.35
C GLY A 117 -1.17 26.41 23.66
N ASP A 118 -0.44 26.98 24.61
CA ASP A 118 -0.92 27.46 25.91
C ASP A 118 -2.36 27.97 25.83
N HIS A 119 -3.31 27.11 26.20
CA HIS A 119 -4.63 27.56 26.61
C HIS A 119 -4.47 28.01 28.05
N ASP A 120 -4.31 29.33 28.21
CA ASP A 120 -4.39 30.06 29.48
C ASP A 120 -5.51 29.47 30.35
N HIS A 121 -5.13 28.64 31.30
CA HIS A 121 -6.00 28.25 32.41
C HIS A 121 -6.01 29.42 33.40
N ASP A 122 -6.75 30.47 33.05
CA ASP A 122 -7.14 31.51 33.99
C ASP A 122 -8.17 30.93 34.98
N HIS A 123 -7.67 30.17 35.95
CA HIS A 123 -8.43 29.79 37.13
C HIS A 123 -8.61 31.02 38.02
N TYR A 124 -9.65 31.81 37.72
CA TYR A 124 -10.19 32.79 38.66
C TYR A 124 -10.86 32.05 39.82
N HIS A 125 -10.10 31.82 40.89
CA HIS A 125 -10.65 31.42 42.19
C HIS A 125 -11.30 32.65 42.83
N ASP A 126 -12.61 32.78 42.65
CA ASP A 126 -13.40 33.76 43.39
C ASP A 126 -13.61 33.24 44.82
N HIS A 127 -12.82 33.77 45.75
CA HIS A 127 -13.06 33.65 47.18
C HIS A 127 -14.18 34.61 47.56
N HIS A 128 -15.36 34.07 47.88
CA HIS A 128 -16.40 34.81 48.57
C HIS A 128 -16.50 34.34 50.02
N ASP A 129 -16.11 35.26 50.91
CA ASP A 129 -16.45 35.29 52.36
C ASP A 129 -17.94 35.52 52.59
#